data_AF-A0A3S1HEW1-F1
#
_entry.id   AF-A0A3S1HEW1-F1
#
_cell.length_a   1.000
_cell.length_b   1.000
_cell.length_c   1.000
_cell.angle_alpha   90.00
_cell.angle_beta   90.00
_cell.angle_gamma   90.00
#
_symmetry.space_group_name_H-M   'P 1'
#
loop_
_entity.id
_entity.type
_entity.pdbx_description
1 polymer ?
#
loop_
_entity_poly.entity_id
_entity_poly.type
_entity_poly.pdbx_seq_one_letter_code
_entity_poly.pdbx_strand_id
1 'polypeptide(L)'
;SNDLCSLRDGQDRPALAVRMTFSADGRKLRHSFHRIMMKSAAKLAYPQAQAAIDGAPDDKTGPILDTVLKPLWDAYAVVKRGRETRQPLELELPERKILLKEDGTVDRVVVPERLDAHKLIEEFMIQANVAAAETLEAKRQALVYRIHDAPSLAKQESLREFLQTLGLSLARGAQMRPNQFNGILDRVRGADHEGLVNEVVLRTQMQAEYSPSNIGHFGLNLKRYAHFTSPIRRYADLIVHRGLIAALGFGAGGLTQDEAERLEEVSALISATERRAMAAERDTVDRLIAAYLAERVDDRFDARISGVTKSGLFVQLPQYGADGFIPVSSLDGDYYIYDETARSLFGERTGKGYQLADRVEVRLIEVAPMAGAMRFEMLTDPKPLPGSKRSFHKAKGRARASQSRPGSRGRRR
;
A
#
# COMPACT_ATOMS: atom_id res chain seq x y z
N SER A 1 15.11 -23.01 5.98
CA SER A 1 14.39 -21.82 6.51
C SER A 1 13.84 -22.05 7.92
N ASN A 2 13.07 -23.13 8.15
CA ASN A 2 12.32 -23.33 9.40
C ASN A 2 13.11 -23.89 10.59
N ASP A 3 14.40 -24.19 10.41
CA ASP A 3 15.23 -24.79 11.44
C ASP A 3 16.50 -23.98 11.73
N LEU A 4 17.60 -24.23 11.02
CA LEU A 4 18.91 -23.62 11.31
C LEU A 4 18.91 -22.08 11.31
N CYS A 5 18.17 -21.45 10.39
CA CYS A 5 18.09 -19.99 10.30
C CYS A 5 16.98 -19.38 11.18
N SER A 6 16.06 -20.20 11.69
CA SER A 6 14.96 -19.72 12.53
C SER A 6 15.46 -19.42 13.93
N LEU A 7 15.15 -18.23 14.45
CA LEU A 7 15.51 -17.80 15.80
C LEU A 7 14.58 -18.43 16.85
N ARG A 8 14.63 -19.76 16.95
CA ARG A 8 13.83 -20.55 17.92
C ARG A 8 14.20 -20.17 19.35
N ASP A 9 13.20 -20.23 20.23
CA ASP A 9 13.36 -19.99 21.66
C ASP A 9 14.25 -21.05 22.33
N GLY A 10 15.07 -20.62 23.29
CA GLY A 10 15.97 -21.47 24.07
C GLY A 10 17.18 -22.03 23.32
N GLN A 11 17.33 -21.77 22.01
CA GLN A 11 18.40 -22.34 21.20
C GLN A 11 19.42 -21.29 20.76
N ASP A 12 20.70 -21.68 20.78
CA ASP A 12 21.78 -20.85 20.24
C ASP A 12 21.67 -20.75 18.72
N ARG A 13 21.69 -19.51 18.22
CA ARG A 13 21.53 -19.19 16.79
C ARG A 13 22.50 -18.10 16.36
N PRO A 14 23.23 -18.30 15.25
CA PRO A 14 24.01 -17.23 14.66
C PRO A 14 23.09 -16.18 14.05
N ALA A 15 23.41 -14.91 14.25
CA ALA A 15 22.66 -13.79 13.71
C ALA A 15 23.58 -12.63 13.31
N LEU A 16 23.09 -11.81 12.38
CA LEU A 16 23.64 -10.49 12.11
C LEU A 16 22.75 -9.48 12.83
N ALA A 17 23.28 -8.88 13.88
CA ALA A 17 22.55 -7.96 14.75
C ALA A 17 22.93 -6.50 14.45
N VAL A 18 21.98 -5.60 14.69
CA VAL A 18 22.22 -4.15 14.66
C VAL A 18 21.93 -3.57 16.05
N ARG A 19 22.89 -2.81 16.58
CA ARG A 19 22.69 -1.99 17.77
C ARG A 19 22.51 -0.55 17.33
N MET A 20 21.41 0.07 17.74
CA MET A 20 21.08 1.46 17.43
C MET A 20 20.94 2.28 18.71
N THR A 21 21.20 3.58 18.63
CA THR A 21 20.97 4.52 19.73
C THR A 21 20.17 5.70 19.19
N PHE A 22 19.11 6.08 19.91
CA PHE A 22 18.23 7.18 19.56
C PHE A 22 18.29 8.24 20.66
N SER A 23 18.10 9.50 20.30
CA SER A 23 17.81 10.56 21.27
C SER A 23 16.35 10.52 21.71
N ALA A 24 16.01 11.26 22.77
CA ALA A 24 14.67 11.27 23.35
C ALA A 24 13.56 11.73 22.37
N ASP A 25 13.89 12.56 21.39
CA ASP A 25 13.01 13.02 20.31
C ASP A 25 12.84 12.01 19.16
N GLY A 26 13.50 10.84 19.22
CA GLY A 26 13.35 9.77 18.23
C GLY A 26 14.31 9.87 17.04
N ARG A 27 15.29 10.79 17.08
CA ARG A 27 16.34 10.87 16.06
C ARG A 27 17.41 9.81 16.29
N LYS A 28 17.74 9.03 15.25
CA LYS A 28 18.84 8.06 15.29
C LYS A 28 20.18 8.79 15.43
N LEU A 29 20.94 8.47 16.48
CA LEU A 29 22.25 9.05 16.77
C LEU A 29 23.38 8.26 16.15
N ARG A 30 23.38 6.94 16.33
CA ARG A 30 24.42 6.03 15.83
C ARG A 30 23.90 4.61 15.71
N HIS A 31 24.60 3.80 14.94
CA HIS A 31 24.37 2.36 14.86
C HIS A 31 25.67 1.59 14.64
N SER A 32 25.64 0.29 14.89
CA SER A 32 26.74 -0.64 14.62
C SER A 32 26.17 -2.04 14.35
N PHE A 33 26.76 -2.75 13.40
CA PHE A 33 26.39 -4.14 13.09
C PHE A 33 27.37 -5.11 13.74
N HIS A 34 26.91 -6.33 14.04
CA HIS A 34 27.65 -7.35 14.77
C HIS A 34 27.27 -8.75 14.27
N ARG A 35 28.25 -9.64 14.04
CA ARG A 35 27.97 -11.09 14.01
C ARG A 35 27.92 -11.60 15.44
N ILE A 36 26.81 -12.21 15.80
CA ILE A 36 26.56 -12.68 17.16
C ILE A 36 26.07 -14.12 17.18
N MET A 37 26.21 -14.74 18.35
CA MET A 37 25.36 -15.85 18.75
C MET A 37 24.29 -15.30 19.70
N MET A 38 23.03 -15.64 19.45
CA MET A 38 21.92 -15.26 20.31
C MET A 38 21.10 -16.47 20.72
N LYS A 39 20.41 -16.35 21.86
CA LYS A 39 19.44 -17.30 22.36
C LYS A 39 18.16 -16.55 22.67
N SER A 40 17.11 -16.79 21.88
CA SER A 40 15.83 -16.11 22.10
C SER A 40 15.22 -16.59 23.42
N ALA A 41 14.85 -15.66 24.31
CA ALA A 41 14.27 -16.00 25.61
C ALA A 41 12.83 -16.52 25.50
N ALA A 42 12.07 -16.04 24.51
CA ALA A 42 10.68 -16.45 24.31
C ALA A 42 10.25 -16.30 22.84
N LYS A 43 9.38 -17.21 22.39
CA LYS A 43 8.61 -17.06 21.15
C LYS A 43 7.22 -16.54 21.50
N LEU A 44 6.90 -15.33 21.03
CA LEU A 44 5.64 -14.66 21.32
C LEU A 44 4.83 -14.39 20.05
N ALA A 45 3.51 -14.48 20.16
CA ALA A 45 2.59 -13.95 19.17
C ALA A 45 2.29 -12.46 19.45
N TYR A 46 1.93 -11.67 18.43
CA TYR A 46 1.60 -10.25 18.62
C TYR A 46 0.49 -10.00 19.64
N PRO A 47 -0.66 -10.73 19.63
CA PRO A 47 -1.70 -10.53 20.63
C PRO A 47 -1.24 -10.85 22.05
N GLN A 48 -0.36 -11.85 22.20
CA GLN A 48 0.20 -12.26 23.48
C GLN A 48 1.11 -11.17 24.06
N ALA A 49 2.00 -10.59 23.25
CA ALA A 49 2.87 -9.49 23.68
C ALA A 49 2.07 -8.22 23.98
N GLN A 50 1.02 -7.94 23.20
CA GLN A 50 0.11 -6.82 23.44
C GLN A 50 -0.64 -6.98 24.77
N ALA A 51 -1.28 -8.13 25.00
CA ALA A 51 -2.00 -8.42 26.24
C ALA A 51 -1.11 -8.28 27.48
N ALA A 52 0.15 -8.73 27.42
CA ALA A 52 1.09 -8.58 28.52
C ALA A 52 1.40 -7.12 28.86
N ILE A 53 1.56 -6.26 27.86
CA ILE A 53 1.77 -4.81 28.06
C ILE A 53 0.49 -4.12 28.56
N ASP A 54 -0.67 -4.60 28.14
CA ASP A 54 -1.97 -4.10 28.58
C ASP A 54 -2.36 -4.58 30.00
N GLY A 55 -1.48 -5.32 30.69
CA GLY A 55 -1.64 -5.72 32.09
C GLY A 55 -2.12 -7.14 32.31
N ALA A 56 -2.19 -7.97 31.27
CA ALA A 56 -2.57 -9.38 31.33
C ALA A 56 -1.43 -10.31 30.87
N PRO A 57 -0.28 -10.36 31.58
CA PRO A 57 0.80 -11.28 31.25
C PRO A 57 0.42 -12.74 31.53
N ASP A 58 0.96 -13.63 30.71
CA ASP A 58 0.91 -15.09 30.89
C ASP A 58 2.26 -15.65 31.37
N ASP A 59 2.34 -16.97 31.55
CA ASP A 59 3.54 -17.65 32.07
C ASP A 59 4.82 -17.41 31.22
N LYS A 60 4.67 -17.12 29.92
CA LYS A 60 5.81 -16.82 29.03
C LYS A 60 6.22 -15.36 29.09
N THR A 61 5.25 -14.45 29.18
CA THR A 61 5.47 -13.00 29.11
C THR A 61 5.78 -12.38 30.47
N GLY A 62 5.20 -12.90 31.55
CA GLY A 62 5.43 -12.44 32.92
C GLY A 62 6.91 -12.33 33.29
N PRO A 63 7.73 -13.39 33.10
CA PRO A 63 9.16 -13.35 33.45
C PRO A 63 9.99 -12.33 32.67
N ILE A 64 9.53 -11.89 31.50
CA ILE A 64 10.25 -10.97 30.60
C ILE A 64 9.56 -9.60 30.47
N LEU A 65 8.46 -9.38 31.20
CA LEU A 65 7.65 -8.18 31.07
C LEU A 65 8.44 -6.92 31.40
N ASP A 66 9.04 -6.87 32.59
CA ASP A 66 9.75 -5.69 33.08
C ASP A 66 11.15 -5.53 32.45
N THR A 67 11.80 -6.64 32.10
CA THR A 67 13.19 -6.64 31.63
C THR A 67 13.32 -6.54 30.11
N VAL A 68 12.29 -6.94 29.35
CA VAL A 68 12.32 -6.96 27.88
C VAL A 68 11.14 -6.20 27.28
N LEU A 69 9.90 -6.58 27.59
CA LEU A 69 8.73 -6.02 26.89
C LEU A 69 8.54 -4.53 27.17
N LYS A 70 8.49 -4.10 28.44
CA LYS A 70 8.35 -2.68 28.79
C LYS A 70 9.46 -1.81 28.18
N PRO A 71 10.76 -2.18 28.30
CA PRO A 71 11.82 -1.44 27.61
C PRO A 71 11.68 -1.35 26.08
N LEU A 72 11.17 -2.39 25.42
CA LEU A 72 10.90 -2.34 23.98
C LEU A 72 9.76 -1.37 23.66
N TRP A 73 8.72 -1.30 24.49
CA TRP A 73 7.63 -0.33 24.32
C TRP A 73 8.09 1.11 24.59
N ASP A 74 8.94 1.32 25.61
CA ASP A 74 9.56 2.63 25.86
C ASP A 74 10.41 3.09 24.67
N ALA A 75 11.21 2.18 24.11
CA ALA A 75 11.97 2.43 22.90
C ALA A 75 11.05 2.71 21.70
N TYR A 76 9.95 1.99 21.56
CA TYR A 76 8.96 2.24 20.51
C TYR A 76 8.33 3.63 20.63
N ALA A 77 7.97 4.07 21.84
CA ALA A 77 7.43 5.41 22.06
C ALA A 77 8.40 6.50 21.59
N VAL A 78 9.72 6.30 21.80
CA VAL A 78 10.77 7.19 21.28
C VAL A 78 10.83 7.15 19.75
N VAL A 79 10.91 5.97 19.14
CA VAL A 79 11.04 5.86 17.68
C VAL A 79 9.76 6.33 16.96
N LYS A 80 8.59 6.17 17.59
CA LYS A 80 7.29 6.67 17.10
C LYS A 80 7.30 8.20 16.94
N ARG A 81 7.87 8.96 17.88
CA ARG A 81 8.06 10.43 17.73
C ARG A 81 8.95 10.78 16.53
N GLY A 82 10.00 9.98 16.31
CA GLY A 82 10.84 10.09 15.12
C GLY A 82 10.07 9.83 13.83
N ARG A 83 9.18 8.82 13.82
CA ARG A 83 8.27 8.54 12.70
C ARG A 83 7.30 9.69 12.45
N GLU A 84 6.70 10.26 13.48
CA GLU A 84 5.78 11.41 13.37
C GLU A 84 6.48 12.62 12.75
N THR A 85 7.74 12.87 13.12
CA THR A 85 8.57 13.91 12.49
C THR A 85 8.92 13.57 11.04
N ARG A 86 9.16 12.28 10.75
CA ARG A 86 9.44 11.79 9.39
C ARG A 86 8.22 11.91 8.47
N GLN A 87 6.98 11.82 8.98
CA GLN A 87 5.74 11.92 8.19
C GLN A 87 5.73 11.00 6.95
N PRO A 88 5.81 9.67 7.10
CA PRO A 88 5.56 8.75 5.99
C PRO A 88 4.11 8.90 5.48
N LEU A 89 3.83 8.39 4.29
CA LEU A 89 2.47 8.36 3.75
C LEU A 89 1.58 7.48 4.64
N GLU A 90 0.47 8.03 5.12
CA GLU A 90 -0.45 7.33 6.03
C GLU A 90 -1.69 6.87 5.29
N LEU A 91 -1.60 5.68 4.70
CA LEU A 91 -2.76 5.00 4.10
C LEU A 91 -3.13 3.80 4.97
N GLU A 92 -4.38 3.79 5.41
CA GLU A 92 -4.96 2.66 6.13
C GLU A 92 -5.61 1.70 5.14
N LEU A 93 -4.96 0.56 4.93
CA LEU A 93 -5.47 -0.51 4.10
C LEU A 93 -5.76 -1.71 5.01
N PRO A 94 -7.03 -2.14 5.15
CA PRO A 94 -7.35 -3.32 5.92
C PRO A 94 -6.78 -4.56 5.23
N GLU A 95 -5.88 -5.26 5.90
CA GLU A 95 -5.41 -6.58 5.49
C GLU A 95 -6.46 -7.62 5.87
N ARG A 96 -6.71 -8.60 5.00
CA ARG A 96 -7.67 -9.67 5.23
C ARG A 96 -6.95 -10.99 5.31
N LYS A 97 -7.39 -11.87 6.21
CA LYS A 97 -6.87 -13.23 6.35
C LYS A 97 -7.98 -14.23 6.10
N ILE A 98 -7.70 -15.16 5.19
CA ILE A 98 -8.55 -16.32 4.94
C ILE A 98 -8.14 -17.41 5.94
N LEU A 99 -9.09 -17.85 6.76
CA LEU A 99 -8.94 -19.04 7.58
C LEU A 99 -9.45 -20.23 6.78
N LEU A 100 -8.62 -21.26 6.66
CA LEU A 100 -8.94 -22.48 5.93
C LEU A 100 -9.33 -23.59 6.92
N LYS A 101 -10.23 -24.46 6.49
CA LYS A 101 -10.52 -25.75 7.13
C LYS A 101 -9.41 -26.75 6.83
N GLU A 102 -9.44 -27.90 7.50
CA GLU A 102 -8.44 -28.97 7.30
C GLU A 102 -8.46 -29.53 5.86
N ASP A 103 -9.60 -29.49 5.18
CA ASP A 103 -9.76 -29.92 3.79
C ASP A 103 -9.27 -28.87 2.76
N GLY A 104 -8.78 -27.72 3.22
CA GLY A 104 -8.28 -26.62 2.38
C GLY A 104 -9.37 -25.67 1.86
N THR A 105 -10.65 -25.89 2.20
CA THR A 105 -11.73 -24.96 1.88
C THR A 105 -11.75 -23.77 2.85
N VAL A 106 -12.41 -22.67 2.47
CA VAL A 106 -12.51 -21.48 3.32
C VAL A 106 -13.47 -21.75 4.49
N ASP A 107 -13.00 -21.50 5.71
CA ASP A 107 -13.83 -21.42 6.92
C ASP A 107 -14.49 -20.04 7.01
N ARG A 108 -13.66 -18.99 7.06
CA ARG A 108 -14.10 -17.59 7.13
C ARG A 108 -12.99 -16.62 6.74
N VAL A 109 -13.39 -15.38 6.43
CA VAL A 109 -12.49 -14.25 6.22
C VAL A 109 -12.55 -13.34 7.45
N VAL A 110 -11.38 -12.94 7.94
CA VAL A 110 -11.27 -12.03 9.08
C VAL A 110 -10.37 -10.84 8.73
N VAL A 111 -10.67 -9.68 9.29
CA VAL A 111 -9.78 -8.51 9.27
C VAL A 111 -9.08 -8.48 10.63
N PRO A 112 -7.82 -8.94 10.75
CA PRO A 112 -7.11 -8.89 12.01
C PRO A 112 -6.89 -7.45 12.45
N GLU A 113 -6.95 -7.23 13.76
CA GLU A 113 -6.67 -5.94 14.36
C GLU A 113 -5.17 -5.56 14.22
N ARG A 114 -4.91 -4.30 13.88
CA ARG A 114 -3.54 -3.75 13.82
C ARG A 114 -3.08 -3.21 15.17
N LEU A 115 -2.66 -4.14 16.04
CA LEU A 115 -2.13 -3.84 17.38
C LEU A 115 -0.83 -3.02 17.37
N ASP A 116 -0.53 -2.34 18.48
CA ASP A 116 0.72 -1.58 18.65
C ASP A 116 1.95 -2.49 18.66
N ALA A 117 1.83 -3.73 19.13
CA ALA A 117 2.88 -4.75 18.99
C ALA A 117 3.33 -4.95 17.51
N HIS A 118 2.41 -4.87 16.54
CA HIS A 118 2.76 -4.95 15.11
C HIS A 118 3.54 -3.70 14.66
N LYS A 119 3.04 -2.52 15.04
CA LYS A 119 3.65 -1.22 14.66
C LYS A 119 5.04 -1.05 15.27
N LEU A 120 5.24 -1.57 16.48
CA LEU A 120 6.54 -1.60 17.16
C LEU A 120 7.57 -2.37 16.34
N ILE A 121 7.25 -3.61 15.95
CA ILE A 121 8.17 -4.41 15.14
C ILE A 121 8.39 -3.75 13.78
N GLU A 122 7.34 -3.28 13.12
CA GLU A 122 7.42 -2.58 11.84
C GLU A 122 8.45 -1.43 11.88
N GLU A 123 8.32 -0.52 12.86
CA GLU A 123 9.21 0.63 12.94
C GLU A 123 10.65 0.25 13.34
N PHE A 124 10.85 -0.74 14.23
CA PHE A 124 12.20 -1.26 14.52
C PHE A 124 12.85 -1.86 13.28
N MET A 125 12.09 -2.61 12.47
CA MET A 125 12.62 -3.17 11.22
C MET A 125 12.96 -2.06 10.22
N ILE A 126 12.14 -1.02 10.11
CA ILE A 126 12.42 0.14 9.25
C ILE A 126 13.73 0.81 9.65
N GLN A 127 13.96 1.06 10.95
CA GLN A 127 15.20 1.68 11.42
C GLN A 127 16.43 0.80 11.16
N ALA A 128 16.32 -0.52 11.34
CA ALA A 128 17.39 -1.46 11.01
C ALA A 128 17.72 -1.47 9.51
N ASN A 129 16.69 -1.42 8.66
CA ASN A 129 16.82 -1.33 7.20
C ASN A 129 17.51 -0.01 6.77
N VAL A 130 17.19 1.12 7.42
CA VAL A 130 17.87 2.40 7.19
C VAL A 130 19.34 2.33 7.62
N ALA A 131 19.62 1.76 8.79
CA ALA A 131 20.99 1.59 9.29
C ALA A 131 21.85 0.74 8.34
N ALA A 132 21.27 -0.32 7.75
CA ALA A 132 21.98 -1.16 6.79
C ALA A 132 22.37 -0.38 5.53
N ALA A 133 21.41 0.38 4.96
CA ALA A 133 21.67 1.23 3.81
C ALA A 133 22.75 2.30 4.10
N GLU A 134 22.67 2.97 5.25
CA GLU A 134 23.67 3.96 5.67
C GLU A 134 25.08 3.38 5.83
N THR A 135 25.20 2.19 6.46
CA THR A 135 26.49 1.53 6.64
C THR A 135 27.14 1.22 5.28
N LEU A 136 26.38 0.63 4.36
CA LEU A 136 26.90 0.22 3.06
C LEU A 136 27.26 1.42 2.18
N GLU A 137 26.44 2.47 2.17
CA GLU A 137 26.76 3.74 1.52
C GLU A 137 28.06 4.35 2.07
N ALA A 138 28.20 4.43 3.40
CA ALA A 138 29.39 4.99 4.05
C ALA A 138 30.67 4.20 3.72
N LYS A 139 30.54 2.89 3.52
CA LYS A 139 31.64 1.99 3.12
C LYS A 139 31.85 1.90 1.61
N ARG A 140 31.04 2.60 0.81
CA ARG A 140 31.03 2.53 -0.67
C ARG A 140 30.87 1.09 -1.18
N GLN A 141 30.16 0.26 -0.42
CA GLN A 141 29.85 -1.11 -0.81
C GLN A 141 28.64 -1.10 -1.74
N ALA A 142 28.69 -1.92 -2.80
CA ALA A 142 27.53 -2.13 -3.66
C ALA A 142 26.35 -2.72 -2.86
N LEU A 143 25.14 -2.20 -3.05
CA LEU A 143 23.94 -2.67 -2.37
C LEU A 143 22.70 -2.54 -3.24
N VAL A 144 21.66 -3.26 -2.84
CA VAL A 144 20.33 -3.18 -3.45
C VAL A 144 19.42 -2.36 -2.54
N TYR A 145 18.92 -1.25 -3.06
CA TYR A 145 17.94 -0.42 -2.37
C TYR A 145 16.53 -0.95 -2.63
N ARG A 146 15.64 -0.72 -1.67
CA ARG A 146 14.19 -0.77 -1.89
C ARG A 146 13.74 0.66 -2.15
N ILE A 147 13.56 1.00 -3.42
CA ILE A 147 13.18 2.33 -3.86
C ILE A 147 11.67 2.43 -4.07
N HIS A 148 11.14 3.63 -3.91
CA HIS A 148 9.75 3.94 -4.22
C HIS A 148 9.71 5.37 -4.72
N ASP A 149 9.47 5.54 -6.01
CA ASP A 149 9.48 6.86 -6.63
C ASP A 149 8.28 7.72 -6.18
N ALA A 150 8.39 9.03 -6.37
CA ALA A 150 7.24 9.92 -6.29
C ALA A 150 6.28 9.62 -7.46
N PRO A 151 4.98 9.92 -7.31
CA PRO A 151 4.02 9.85 -8.41
C PRO A 151 4.51 10.59 -9.66
N SER A 152 4.35 10.00 -10.85
CA SER A 152 4.72 10.66 -12.10
C SER A 152 3.95 11.97 -12.32
N LEU A 153 4.51 12.90 -13.10
CA LEU A 153 3.86 14.20 -13.38
C LEU A 153 2.44 14.04 -13.93
N ALA A 154 2.21 13.05 -14.80
CA ALA A 154 0.88 12.76 -15.34
C ALA A 154 -0.11 12.31 -14.24
N LYS A 155 0.33 11.41 -13.34
CA LYS A 155 -0.48 10.98 -12.19
C LYS A 155 -0.74 12.12 -11.22
N GLN A 156 0.23 13.01 -11.02
CA GLN A 156 0.06 14.21 -10.19
C GLN A 156 -0.96 15.18 -10.79
N GLU A 157 -0.91 15.45 -12.10
CA GLU A 157 -1.88 16.35 -12.74
C GLU A 157 -3.30 15.75 -12.68
N SER A 158 -3.45 14.45 -12.96
CA SER A 158 -4.73 13.75 -12.80
C SER A 158 -5.27 13.85 -11.37
N LEU A 159 -4.42 13.70 -10.35
CA LEU A 159 -4.82 13.90 -8.96
C LEU A 159 -5.25 15.36 -8.70
N ARG A 160 -4.53 16.35 -9.25
CA ARG A 160 -4.90 17.78 -9.09
C ARG A 160 -6.26 18.07 -9.70
N GLU A 161 -6.50 17.61 -10.92
CA GLU A 161 -7.78 17.77 -11.62
C GLU A 161 -8.92 17.15 -10.81
N PHE A 162 -8.72 15.92 -10.32
CA PHE A 162 -9.68 15.25 -9.46
C PHE A 162 -9.95 16.06 -8.17
N LEU A 163 -8.92 16.48 -7.45
CA LEU A 163 -9.08 17.25 -6.20
C LEU A 163 -9.81 18.58 -6.43
N GLN A 164 -9.59 19.25 -7.57
CA GLN A 164 -10.29 20.48 -7.93
C GLN A 164 -11.81 20.27 -8.05
N THR A 165 -12.27 19.11 -8.51
CA THR A 165 -13.71 18.79 -8.56
C THR A 165 -14.34 18.76 -7.17
N LEU A 166 -13.54 18.51 -6.13
CA LEU A 166 -13.95 18.50 -4.72
C LEU A 166 -13.66 19.84 -4.01
N GLY A 167 -13.23 20.88 -4.74
CA GLY A 167 -12.81 22.15 -4.15
C GLY A 167 -11.51 22.07 -3.34
N LEU A 168 -10.75 20.98 -3.50
CA LEU A 168 -9.44 20.78 -2.88
C LEU A 168 -8.33 21.18 -3.87
N SER A 169 -7.17 21.57 -3.33
CA SER A 169 -6.03 21.98 -4.14
C SER A 169 -4.76 21.27 -3.68
N LEU A 170 -3.91 20.95 -4.66
CA LEU A 170 -2.58 20.40 -4.45
C LEU A 170 -1.57 21.35 -5.13
N ALA A 171 -0.63 21.90 -4.37
CA ALA A 171 0.30 22.95 -4.81
C ALA A 171 1.20 22.50 -5.98
N ARG A 172 1.33 23.33 -7.03
CA ARG A 172 2.18 23.07 -8.21
C ARG A 172 3.66 23.39 -7.91
N GLY A 173 4.57 22.67 -8.56
CA GLY A 173 6.00 23.05 -8.65
C GLY A 173 6.91 22.70 -7.46
N ALA A 174 6.37 22.31 -6.30
CA ALA A 174 7.19 21.78 -5.21
C ALA A 174 7.59 20.32 -5.49
N GLN A 175 8.80 19.92 -5.08
CA GLN A 175 9.14 18.49 -5.00
C GLN A 175 8.09 17.81 -4.13
N MET A 176 7.37 16.84 -4.70
CA MET A 176 6.28 16.18 -4.01
C MET A 176 6.80 15.50 -2.74
N ARG A 177 6.05 15.63 -1.65
CA ARG A 177 6.33 15.01 -0.35
C ARG A 177 5.10 14.27 0.18
N PRO A 178 5.28 13.16 0.91
CA PRO A 178 4.17 12.41 1.48
C PRO A 178 3.24 13.24 2.37
N ASN A 179 3.80 14.18 3.14
CA ASN A 179 3.01 15.03 4.04
C ASN A 179 1.97 15.91 3.32
N GLN A 180 2.18 16.24 2.04
CA GLN A 180 1.19 16.94 1.24
C GLN A 180 -0.04 16.07 0.97
N PHE A 181 0.15 14.75 0.82
CA PHE A 181 -0.94 13.79 0.73
C PHE A 181 -1.61 13.60 2.08
N ASN A 182 -0.84 13.45 3.16
CA ASN A 182 -1.42 13.33 4.50
C ASN A 182 -2.31 14.54 4.84
N GLY A 183 -1.88 15.77 4.50
CA GLY A 183 -2.71 16.96 4.69
C GLY A 183 -4.00 16.97 3.87
N ILE A 184 -4.03 16.30 2.71
CA ILE A 184 -5.27 16.09 1.94
C ILE A 184 -6.14 15.04 2.64
N LEU A 185 -5.57 13.90 3.04
CA LEU A 185 -6.27 12.82 3.71
C LEU A 185 -6.89 13.28 5.03
N ASP A 186 -6.19 14.11 5.80
CA ASP A 186 -6.69 14.67 7.05
C ASP A 186 -7.85 15.65 6.83
N ARG A 187 -7.81 16.46 5.76
CA ARG A 187 -8.89 17.41 5.43
C ARG A 187 -10.19 16.73 5.03
N VAL A 188 -10.13 15.51 4.51
CA VAL A 188 -11.29 14.76 4.05
C VAL A 188 -11.77 13.72 5.06
N ARG A 189 -11.08 13.59 6.20
CA ARG A 189 -11.43 12.65 7.26
C ARG A 189 -12.84 12.93 7.78
N GLY A 190 -13.70 11.91 7.78
CA GLY A 190 -15.10 12.01 8.16
C GLY A 190 -16.02 12.64 7.11
N ALA A 191 -15.51 13.08 5.97
CA ALA A 191 -16.33 13.61 4.87
C ALA A 191 -16.88 12.49 3.97
N ASP A 192 -17.99 12.74 3.29
CA ASP A 192 -18.63 11.77 2.38
C ASP A 192 -17.67 11.22 1.29
N HIS A 193 -16.69 12.02 0.88
CA HIS A 193 -15.71 11.69 -0.15
C HIS A 193 -14.38 11.13 0.40
N GLU A 194 -14.26 10.88 1.71
CA GLU A 194 -13.04 10.33 2.33
C GLU A 194 -12.53 9.09 1.59
N GLY A 195 -13.43 8.13 1.37
CA GLY A 195 -13.10 6.86 0.72
C GLY A 195 -12.60 7.03 -0.71
N LEU A 196 -13.22 7.93 -1.47
CA LEU A 196 -12.84 8.22 -2.85
C LEU A 196 -11.46 8.87 -2.92
N VAL A 197 -11.20 9.84 -2.04
CA VAL A 197 -9.90 10.53 -2.01
C VAL A 197 -8.78 9.57 -1.60
N ASN A 198 -9.00 8.74 -0.57
CA ASN A 198 -8.04 7.70 -0.17
C ASN A 198 -7.68 6.77 -1.33
N GLU A 199 -8.69 6.26 -2.05
CA GLU A 199 -8.49 5.37 -3.20
C GLU A 199 -7.75 6.06 -4.35
N VAL A 200 -8.07 7.33 -4.62
CA VAL A 200 -7.39 8.10 -5.67
C VAL A 200 -5.94 8.35 -5.30
N VAL A 201 -5.65 8.74 -4.06
CA VAL A 201 -4.29 8.95 -3.54
C VAL A 201 -3.47 7.66 -3.62
N LEU A 202 -4.04 6.51 -3.24
CA LEU A 202 -3.38 5.21 -3.33
C LEU A 202 -2.99 4.90 -4.79
N ARG A 203 -3.90 5.06 -5.75
CA ARG A 203 -3.64 4.80 -7.18
C ARG A 203 -2.63 5.75 -7.81
N THR A 204 -2.49 6.95 -7.24
CA THR A 204 -1.48 7.92 -7.65
C THR A 204 -0.07 7.47 -7.26
N GLN A 205 0.09 6.59 -6.27
CA GLN A 205 1.41 6.10 -5.87
C GLN A 205 2.09 5.27 -6.96
N MET A 206 3.41 5.20 -6.89
CA MET A 206 4.23 4.32 -7.72
C MET A 206 4.42 2.98 -7.02
N GLN A 207 4.77 1.95 -7.78
CA GLN A 207 5.13 0.67 -7.17
C GLN A 207 6.58 0.75 -6.65
N ALA A 208 6.84 0.20 -5.46
CA ALA A 208 8.21 0.06 -4.99
C ALA A 208 8.93 -1.07 -5.74
N GLU A 209 10.23 -0.92 -5.95
CA GLU A 209 11.06 -1.91 -6.63
C GLU A 209 12.46 -1.99 -6.02
N TYR A 210 13.22 -3.01 -6.44
CA TYR A 210 14.62 -3.16 -6.07
C TYR A 210 15.51 -2.57 -7.15
N SER A 211 16.51 -1.78 -6.75
CA SER A 211 17.47 -1.16 -7.67
C SER A 211 18.83 -0.93 -6.98
N PRO A 212 19.95 -1.05 -7.71
CA PRO A 212 21.25 -0.61 -7.19
C PRO A 212 21.37 0.93 -7.12
N SER A 213 20.50 1.66 -7.83
CA SER A 213 20.46 3.12 -7.84
C SER A 213 19.50 3.65 -6.78
N ASN A 214 19.99 4.53 -5.91
CA ASN A 214 19.17 5.11 -4.85
C ASN A 214 18.44 6.37 -5.32
N ILE A 215 17.11 6.30 -5.39
CA ILE A 215 16.22 7.46 -5.58
C ILE A 215 15.41 7.82 -4.33
N GLY A 216 15.67 7.13 -3.21
CA GLY A 216 14.89 7.21 -1.99
C GLY A 216 13.62 6.34 -2.00
N HIS A 217 12.85 6.46 -0.93
CA HIS A 217 11.59 5.75 -0.74
C HIS A 217 10.49 6.74 -0.34
N PHE A 218 9.74 7.22 -1.33
CA PHE A 218 8.71 8.24 -1.18
C PHE A 218 7.68 7.84 -0.13
N GLY A 219 7.06 6.65 -0.21
CA GLY A 219 6.02 6.24 0.75
C GLY A 219 6.46 6.24 2.22
N LEU A 220 7.74 5.98 2.51
CA LEU A 220 8.30 5.98 3.87
C LEU A 220 8.92 7.33 4.26
N ASN A 221 8.97 8.28 3.32
CA ASN A 221 9.71 9.53 3.40
C ASN A 221 11.18 9.36 3.84
N LEU A 222 11.87 8.41 3.20
CA LEU A 222 13.27 8.06 3.51
C LEU A 222 14.18 8.36 2.32
N LYS A 223 15.36 8.94 2.58
CA LYS A 223 16.38 9.20 1.55
C LYS A 223 17.10 7.94 1.07
N ARG A 224 17.08 6.88 1.87
CA ARG A 224 17.74 5.60 1.62
C ARG A 224 17.03 4.53 2.42
N TYR A 225 16.83 3.38 1.80
CA TYR A 225 16.15 2.26 2.42
C TYR A 225 16.56 0.97 1.71
N ALA A 226 16.99 -0.03 2.46
CA ALA A 226 17.35 -1.34 1.94
C ALA A 226 16.77 -2.41 2.86
N HIS A 227 16.13 -3.44 2.31
CA HIS A 227 15.63 -4.52 3.14
C HIS A 227 16.79 -5.34 3.72
N PHE A 228 16.81 -5.50 5.03
CA PHE A 228 17.84 -6.23 5.79
C PHE A 228 17.24 -7.29 6.73
N THR A 229 15.98 -7.12 7.13
CA THR A 229 15.36 -7.79 8.28
C THR A 229 14.68 -9.13 7.97
N SER A 230 14.72 -9.63 6.73
CA SER A 230 14.07 -10.89 6.34
C SER A 230 14.85 -11.74 5.32
N PRO A 231 16.15 -12.04 5.53
CA PRO A 231 16.99 -12.81 4.59
C PRO A 231 16.51 -14.25 4.35
N ILE A 232 15.66 -14.81 5.21
CA ILE A 232 15.11 -16.16 5.05
C ILE A 232 14.10 -16.25 3.89
N ARG A 233 13.41 -15.14 3.58
CA ARG A 233 12.29 -15.11 2.62
C ARG A 233 12.45 -14.08 1.50
N ARG A 234 13.50 -13.26 1.54
CA ARG A 234 13.80 -12.24 0.52
C ARG A 234 15.27 -12.29 0.16
N TYR A 235 15.55 -12.46 -1.14
CA TYR A 235 16.91 -12.52 -1.65
C TYR A 235 17.64 -11.17 -1.57
N ALA A 236 16.92 -10.05 -1.67
CA ALA A 236 17.51 -8.71 -1.50
C ALA A 236 18.16 -8.54 -0.12
N ASP A 237 17.49 -8.98 0.95
CA ASP A 237 18.03 -8.96 2.31
C ASP A 237 19.29 -9.82 2.43
N LEU A 238 19.36 -10.96 1.74
CA LEU A 238 20.55 -11.79 1.73
C LEU A 238 21.74 -11.07 1.06
N ILE A 239 21.51 -10.36 -0.05
CA ILE A 239 22.54 -9.54 -0.70
C ILE A 239 23.02 -8.43 0.24
N VAL A 240 22.10 -7.75 0.93
CA VAL A 240 22.45 -6.72 1.92
C VAL A 240 23.26 -7.31 3.09
N HIS A 241 22.93 -8.52 3.57
CA HIS A 241 23.73 -9.23 4.58
C HIS A 241 25.15 -9.52 4.08
N ARG A 242 25.29 -10.03 2.84
CA ARG A 242 26.60 -10.27 2.20
C ARG A 242 27.40 -8.97 2.05
N GLY A 243 26.74 -7.89 1.65
CA GLY A 243 27.33 -6.56 1.58
C GLY A 243 27.87 -6.11 2.94
N LEU A 244 27.10 -6.28 4.01
CA LEU A 244 27.52 -5.90 5.36
C LEU A 244 28.70 -6.74 5.84
N ILE A 245 28.70 -8.05 5.56
CA ILE A 245 29.80 -8.95 5.90
C ILE A 245 31.09 -8.51 5.20
N ALA A 246 31.05 -8.20 3.90
CA ALA A 246 32.21 -7.71 3.16
C ALA A 246 32.68 -6.34 3.68
N ALA A 247 31.77 -5.37 3.77
CA ALA A 247 32.09 -3.98 4.12
C ALA A 247 32.64 -3.79 5.55
N LEU A 248 32.27 -4.68 6.46
CA LEU A 248 32.67 -4.65 7.87
C LEU A 248 33.73 -5.69 8.23
N GLY A 249 34.17 -6.51 7.26
CA GLY A 249 35.21 -7.51 7.49
C GLY A 249 34.77 -8.65 8.42
N PHE A 250 33.50 -9.07 8.36
CA PHE A 250 32.98 -10.13 9.22
C PHE A 250 33.27 -11.56 8.73
N GLY A 251 34.34 -11.73 7.95
CA GLY A 251 34.83 -13.01 7.45
C GLY A 251 34.06 -13.54 6.23
N ALA A 252 33.97 -14.87 6.13
CA ALA A 252 33.40 -15.56 4.97
C ALA A 252 31.90 -15.23 4.75
N GLY A 253 31.50 -15.29 3.47
CA GLY A 253 30.14 -15.00 3.02
C GLY A 253 29.87 -13.53 2.68
N GLY A 254 30.93 -12.74 2.46
CA GLY A 254 30.81 -11.38 1.94
C GLY A 254 30.42 -11.34 0.46
N LEU A 255 29.84 -10.22 0.03
CA LEU A 255 29.51 -9.98 -1.39
C LEU A 255 30.79 -9.93 -2.23
N THR A 256 30.84 -10.68 -3.33
CA THR A 256 31.99 -10.67 -4.24
C THR A 256 31.89 -9.55 -5.27
N GLN A 257 33.00 -9.28 -5.98
CA GLN A 257 33.03 -8.29 -7.06
C GLN A 257 32.11 -8.70 -8.22
N ASP A 258 32.16 -9.96 -8.66
CA ASP A 258 31.28 -10.49 -9.72
C ASP A 258 29.79 -10.40 -9.33
N GLU A 259 29.45 -10.63 -8.06
CA GLU A 259 28.09 -10.45 -7.57
C GLU A 259 27.66 -8.98 -7.55
N ALA A 260 28.59 -8.08 -7.21
CA ALA A 260 28.36 -6.63 -7.20
C ALA A 260 28.09 -6.09 -8.62
N GLU A 261 28.79 -6.59 -9.64
CA GLU A 261 28.60 -6.20 -11.03
C GLU A 261 27.25 -6.67 -11.60
N ARG A 262 26.66 -7.71 -11.03
CA ARG A 262 25.36 -8.27 -11.45
C ARG A 262 24.15 -7.71 -10.70
N LEU A 263 24.34 -6.73 -9.81
CA LEU A 263 23.23 -6.24 -8.99
C LEU A 263 22.08 -5.63 -9.77
N GLU A 264 22.32 -5.04 -10.95
CA GLU A 264 21.25 -4.52 -11.81
C GLU A 264 20.33 -5.64 -12.31
N GLU A 265 20.92 -6.69 -12.91
CA GLU A 265 20.22 -7.90 -13.36
C GLU A 265 19.45 -8.55 -12.20
N VAL A 266 20.13 -8.75 -11.08
CA VAL A 266 19.57 -9.40 -9.89
C VAL A 266 18.42 -8.58 -9.30
N SER A 267 18.54 -7.26 -9.24
CA SER A 267 17.48 -6.38 -8.72
C SER A 267 16.22 -6.42 -9.60
N ALA A 268 16.40 -6.45 -10.93
CA ALA A 268 15.29 -6.60 -11.87
C ALA A 268 14.58 -7.96 -11.69
N LEU A 269 15.34 -9.04 -11.51
CA LEU A 269 14.80 -10.38 -11.26
C LEU A 269 14.03 -10.46 -9.94
N ILE A 270 14.55 -9.87 -8.85
CA ILE A 270 13.86 -9.84 -7.56
C ILE A 270 12.53 -9.07 -7.71
N SER A 271 12.54 -7.92 -8.37
CA SER A 271 11.32 -7.12 -8.58
C SER A 271 10.28 -7.86 -9.44
N ALA A 272 10.72 -8.56 -10.49
CA ALA A 272 9.82 -9.36 -11.33
C ALA A 272 9.21 -10.55 -10.57
N THR A 273 10.02 -11.25 -9.77
CA THR A 273 9.55 -12.39 -8.96
C THR A 273 8.63 -11.96 -7.83
N GLU A 274 8.84 -10.80 -7.22
CA GLU A 274 7.92 -10.18 -6.26
C GLU A 274 6.55 -9.90 -6.91
N ARG A 275 6.52 -9.28 -8.10
CA ARG A 275 5.27 -9.04 -8.85
C ARG A 275 4.53 -10.33 -9.18
N ARG A 276 5.25 -11.36 -9.63
CA ARG A 276 4.68 -12.68 -9.92
C ARG A 276 4.09 -13.33 -8.67
N ALA A 277 4.78 -13.25 -7.54
CA ALA A 277 4.30 -13.80 -6.27
C ALA A 277 3.01 -13.09 -5.80
N MET A 278 2.98 -11.75 -5.86
CA MET A 278 1.78 -10.97 -5.51
C MET A 278 0.59 -11.29 -6.43
N ALA A 279 0.81 -11.46 -7.73
CA ALA A 279 -0.24 -11.84 -8.67
C ALA A 279 -0.79 -13.25 -8.34
N ALA A 280 0.09 -14.22 -8.09
CA ALA A 280 -0.32 -15.57 -7.72
C ALA A 280 -1.08 -15.62 -6.38
N GLU A 281 -0.67 -14.81 -5.40
CA GLU A 281 -1.37 -14.68 -4.12
C GLU A 281 -2.77 -14.10 -4.32
N ARG A 282 -2.90 -13.01 -5.10
CA ARG A 282 -4.20 -12.42 -5.45
C ARG A 282 -5.11 -13.43 -6.15
N ASP A 283 -4.61 -14.09 -7.21
CA ASP A 283 -5.39 -15.09 -7.96
C ASP A 283 -5.86 -16.23 -7.06
N THR A 284 -5.03 -16.63 -6.08
CA THR A 284 -5.38 -17.67 -5.11
C THR A 284 -6.48 -17.21 -4.17
N VAL A 285 -6.36 -15.99 -3.63
CA VAL A 285 -7.39 -15.37 -2.79
C VAL A 285 -8.71 -15.28 -3.56
N ASP A 286 -8.69 -14.75 -4.78
CA ASP A 286 -9.87 -14.57 -5.61
C ASP A 286 -10.57 -15.91 -5.88
N ARG A 287 -9.82 -16.98 -6.19
CA ARG A 287 -10.38 -18.34 -6.38
C ARG A 287 -10.96 -18.93 -5.11
N LEU A 288 -10.27 -18.80 -3.97
CA LEU A 288 -10.74 -19.32 -2.69
C LEU A 288 -12.03 -18.64 -2.25
N ILE A 289 -12.11 -17.32 -2.40
CA ILE A 289 -13.32 -16.57 -2.05
C ILE A 289 -14.46 -16.84 -3.04
N ALA A 290 -14.17 -16.92 -4.35
CA ALA A 290 -15.18 -17.30 -5.32
C ALA A 290 -15.75 -18.70 -5.00
N ALA A 291 -14.90 -19.69 -4.69
CA ALA A 291 -15.36 -21.01 -4.26
C ALA A 291 -16.22 -20.95 -2.98
N TYR A 292 -15.82 -20.13 -2.00
CA TYR A 292 -16.59 -19.94 -0.76
C TYR A 292 -17.96 -19.28 -0.98
N LEU A 293 -18.06 -18.37 -1.94
CA LEU A 293 -19.31 -17.66 -2.26
C LEU A 293 -20.18 -18.38 -3.30
N ALA A 294 -19.71 -19.49 -3.89
CA ALA A 294 -20.46 -20.24 -4.90
C ALA A 294 -21.80 -20.80 -4.39
N GLU A 295 -21.91 -21.08 -3.09
CA GLU A 295 -23.16 -21.54 -2.46
C GLU A 295 -24.10 -20.39 -2.05
N ARG A 296 -23.72 -19.13 -2.34
CA ARG A 296 -24.41 -17.91 -1.95
C ARG A 296 -24.86 -17.08 -3.16
N VAL A 297 -25.13 -17.74 -4.28
CA VAL A 297 -25.76 -17.08 -5.43
C VAL A 297 -27.13 -16.56 -4.99
N ASP A 298 -27.51 -15.40 -5.53
CA ASP A 298 -28.69 -14.58 -5.18
C ASP A 298 -28.67 -13.88 -3.82
N ASP A 299 -27.64 -14.11 -2.98
CA ASP A 299 -27.44 -13.33 -1.76
C ASP A 299 -27.07 -11.87 -2.06
N ARG A 300 -27.39 -11.00 -1.10
CA ARG A 300 -27.07 -9.57 -1.12
C ARG A 300 -25.82 -9.29 -0.31
N PHE A 301 -25.00 -8.38 -0.82
CA PHE A 301 -23.74 -8.01 -0.19
C PHE A 301 -23.56 -6.50 -0.18
N ASP A 302 -23.03 -5.98 0.93
CA ASP A 302 -22.40 -4.68 0.94
C ASP A 302 -21.13 -4.72 0.10
N ALA A 303 -21.02 -3.77 -0.83
CA ALA A 303 -19.90 -3.64 -1.72
C ALA A 303 -19.42 -2.19 -1.77
N ARG A 304 -18.17 -2.02 -2.21
CA ARG A 304 -17.61 -0.73 -2.57
C ARG A 304 -17.18 -0.76 -4.03
N ILE A 305 -17.53 0.26 -4.80
CA ILE A 305 -17.03 0.40 -6.17
C ILE A 305 -15.51 0.58 -6.12
N SER A 306 -14.78 -0.44 -6.55
CA SER A 306 -13.31 -0.46 -6.59
C SER A 306 -12.79 -0.02 -7.95
N GLY A 307 -13.62 0.05 -8.99
CA GLY A 307 -13.17 0.51 -10.30
C GLY A 307 -14.34 0.90 -11.19
N VAL A 308 -14.07 1.85 -12.09
CA VAL A 308 -15.07 2.34 -13.03
C VAL A 308 -14.43 2.33 -14.41
N THR A 309 -15.09 1.70 -15.38
CA THR A 309 -14.66 1.67 -16.77
C THR A 309 -15.85 1.89 -17.68
N LYS A 310 -15.59 2.01 -19.00
CA LYS A 310 -16.65 2.08 -20.01
C LYS A 310 -17.51 0.80 -20.09
N SER A 311 -16.96 -0.35 -19.66
CA SER A 311 -17.67 -1.63 -19.72
C SER A 311 -18.50 -1.92 -18.48
N GLY A 312 -18.28 -1.20 -17.38
CA GLY A 312 -19.01 -1.44 -16.13
C GLY A 312 -18.27 -0.98 -14.88
N LEU A 313 -18.64 -1.58 -13.76
CA LEU A 313 -18.13 -1.28 -12.43
C LEU A 313 -17.44 -2.51 -11.86
N PHE A 314 -16.21 -2.33 -11.36
CA PHE A 314 -15.60 -3.29 -10.46
C PHE A 314 -16.05 -2.97 -9.04
N VAL A 315 -16.47 -3.99 -8.31
CA VAL A 315 -16.93 -3.89 -6.93
C VAL A 315 -16.11 -4.81 -6.06
N GLN A 316 -15.70 -4.33 -4.89
CA GLN A 316 -15.04 -5.13 -3.87
C GLN A 316 -16.02 -5.38 -2.73
N LEU A 317 -16.10 -6.63 -2.26
CA LEU A 317 -16.85 -6.97 -1.05
C LEU A 317 -15.97 -6.73 0.18
N PRO A 318 -16.21 -5.68 1.01
CA PRO A 318 -15.27 -5.32 2.06
C PRO A 318 -15.03 -6.42 3.10
N GLN A 319 -16.01 -7.28 3.34
CA GLN A 319 -15.92 -8.39 4.29
C GLN A 319 -14.99 -9.51 3.79
N TYR A 320 -14.98 -9.77 2.48
CA TYR A 320 -14.26 -10.90 1.89
C TYR A 320 -12.97 -10.49 1.18
N GLY A 321 -12.85 -9.23 0.77
CA GLY A 321 -11.69 -8.72 0.03
C GLY A 321 -11.65 -9.10 -1.43
N ALA A 322 -12.62 -9.87 -1.91
CA ALA A 322 -12.71 -10.28 -3.30
C ALA A 322 -13.40 -9.22 -4.15
N ASP A 323 -12.98 -9.18 -5.40
CA ASP A 323 -13.51 -8.31 -6.44
C ASP A 323 -14.55 -9.06 -7.29
N GLY A 324 -15.47 -8.31 -7.87
CA GLY A 324 -16.28 -8.78 -8.98
C GLY A 324 -16.71 -7.64 -9.88
N PHE A 325 -17.58 -7.95 -10.82
CA PHE A 325 -17.90 -7.07 -11.92
C PHE A 325 -19.40 -6.92 -12.14
N ILE A 326 -19.83 -5.68 -12.37
CA ILE A 326 -21.19 -5.31 -12.78
C ILE A 326 -21.10 -4.74 -14.19
N PRO A 327 -21.58 -5.48 -15.22
CA PRO A 327 -21.60 -4.97 -16.59
C PRO A 327 -22.47 -3.72 -16.70
N VAL A 328 -22.04 -2.73 -17.47
CA VAL A 328 -22.83 -1.50 -17.72
C VAL A 328 -24.20 -1.81 -18.31
N SER A 329 -24.32 -2.89 -19.08
CA SER A 329 -25.59 -3.35 -19.68
C SER A 329 -26.60 -3.87 -18.66
N SER A 330 -26.17 -4.16 -17.43
CA SER A 330 -27.06 -4.54 -16.32
C SER A 330 -27.46 -3.35 -15.45
N LEU A 331 -26.96 -2.15 -15.74
CA LEU A 331 -27.36 -0.94 -15.05
C LEU A 331 -28.63 -0.38 -15.72
N ASP A 332 -29.75 -0.47 -15.01
CA ASP A 332 -31.02 0.00 -15.53
C ASP A 332 -31.15 1.53 -15.51
N GLY A 333 -32.11 2.01 -16.30
CA GLY A 333 -32.66 3.37 -16.17
C GLY A 333 -31.99 4.48 -17.00
N ASP A 334 -30.85 4.23 -17.65
CA ASP A 334 -30.20 5.24 -18.50
C ASP A 334 -29.12 4.68 -19.45
N TYR A 335 -28.64 5.52 -20.37
CA TYR A 335 -27.37 5.30 -21.06
C TYR A 335 -26.22 5.91 -20.24
N TYR A 336 -25.38 5.05 -19.66
CA TYR A 336 -24.29 5.50 -18.78
C TYR A 336 -23.01 5.83 -19.57
N ILE A 337 -22.49 7.03 -19.34
CA ILE A 337 -21.26 7.55 -19.94
C ILE A 337 -20.16 7.55 -18.88
N TYR A 338 -18.97 7.07 -19.26
CA TYR A 338 -17.79 7.09 -18.41
C TYR A 338 -17.12 8.47 -18.42
N ASP A 339 -17.02 9.07 -17.23
CA ASP A 339 -16.18 10.24 -16.96
C ASP A 339 -14.89 9.79 -16.28
N GLU A 340 -13.78 9.89 -17.01
CA GLU A 340 -12.45 9.48 -16.55
C GLU A 340 -11.91 10.40 -15.44
N THR A 341 -12.18 11.70 -15.51
CA THR A 341 -11.70 12.69 -14.53
C THR A 341 -12.44 12.53 -13.21
N ALA A 342 -13.77 12.39 -13.26
CA ALA A 342 -14.62 12.18 -12.08
C ALA A 342 -14.61 10.73 -11.59
N ARG A 343 -14.04 9.79 -12.36
CA ARG A 343 -14.04 8.34 -12.11
C ARG A 343 -15.44 7.81 -11.81
N SER A 344 -16.36 8.10 -12.72
CA SER A 344 -17.79 7.81 -12.55
C SER A 344 -18.45 7.34 -13.85
N LEU A 345 -19.55 6.61 -13.71
CA LEU A 345 -20.52 6.36 -14.77
C LEU A 345 -21.76 7.20 -14.47
N PHE A 346 -22.13 8.10 -15.38
CA PHE A 346 -23.32 8.95 -15.22
C PHE A 346 -24.32 8.73 -16.36
N GLY A 347 -25.59 8.67 -16.03
CA GLY A 347 -26.69 8.55 -16.97
C GLY A 347 -26.89 9.84 -17.77
N GLU A 348 -26.96 9.72 -19.10
CA GLU A 348 -27.10 10.86 -20.02
C GLU A 348 -28.41 11.63 -19.80
N ARG A 349 -29.52 10.93 -19.50
CA ARG A 349 -30.84 11.55 -19.34
C ARG A 349 -31.13 12.02 -17.91
N THR A 350 -30.75 11.21 -16.93
CA THR A 350 -31.08 11.40 -15.51
C THR A 350 -30.05 12.26 -14.79
N GLY A 351 -28.80 12.28 -15.26
CA GLY A 351 -27.69 12.91 -14.57
C GLY A 351 -27.31 12.24 -13.24
N LYS A 352 -27.86 11.05 -12.97
CA LYS A 352 -27.52 10.22 -11.81
C LYS A 352 -26.49 9.16 -12.20
N GLY A 353 -25.76 8.59 -11.25
CA GLY A 353 -24.74 7.62 -11.57
C GLY A 353 -24.07 6.97 -10.37
N TYR A 354 -22.94 6.34 -10.67
CA TYR A 354 -22.11 5.60 -9.73
C TYR A 354 -20.67 6.09 -9.85
N GLN A 355 -20.01 6.29 -8.72
CA GLN A 355 -18.64 6.80 -8.64
C GLN A 355 -17.73 5.83 -7.90
N LEU A 356 -16.44 5.89 -8.21
CA LEU A 356 -15.41 5.17 -7.47
C LEU A 356 -15.57 5.40 -5.95
N ALA A 357 -15.34 4.34 -5.18
CA ALA A 357 -15.45 4.26 -3.72
C ALA A 357 -16.86 4.42 -3.11
N ASP A 358 -17.90 4.57 -3.93
CA ASP A 358 -19.29 4.51 -3.46
C ASP A 358 -19.57 3.19 -2.74
N ARG A 359 -20.31 3.29 -1.63
CA ARG A 359 -20.90 2.12 -0.96
C ARG A 359 -22.21 1.78 -1.65
N VAL A 360 -22.36 0.53 -2.04
CA VAL A 360 -23.51 0.01 -2.78
C VAL A 360 -23.88 -1.37 -2.25
N GLU A 361 -25.14 -1.73 -2.35
CA GLU A 361 -25.64 -3.09 -2.19
C GLU A 361 -25.68 -3.77 -3.57
N VAL A 362 -25.21 -5.02 -3.62
CA VAL A 362 -25.14 -5.81 -4.86
C VAL A 362 -25.69 -7.21 -4.62
N ARG A 363 -26.24 -7.83 -5.67
CA ARG A 363 -26.64 -9.26 -5.66
C ARG A 363 -25.63 -10.09 -6.42
N LEU A 364 -25.18 -11.21 -5.85
CA LEU A 364 -24.33 -12.16 -6.57
C LEU A 364 -25.16 -12.97 -7.57
N ILE A 365 -24.85 -12.87 -8.86
CA ILE A 365 -25.63 -13.54 -9.93
C ILE A 365 -24.88 -14.76 -10.47
N GLU A 366 -23.55 -14.69 -10.52
CA GLU A 366 -22.75 -15.74 -11.14
C GLU A 366 -21.38 -15.81 -10.49
N VAL A 367 -20.88 -17.03 -10.33
CA VAL A 367 -19.55 -17.31 -9.78
C VAL A 367 -18.84 -18.29 -10.71
N ALA A 368 -17.60 -17.99 -11.04
CA ALA A 368 -16.69 -18.89 -11.74
C ALA A 368 -15.47 -19.19 -10.84
N PRO A 369 -15.56 -20.20 -9.95
CA PRO A 369 -14.54 -20.44 -8.91
C PRO A 369 -13.14 -20.66 -9.47
N MET A 370 -13.01 -21.41 -10.57
CA MET A 370 -11.70 -21.67 -11.20
C MET A 370 -11.06 -20.41 -11.78
N ALA A 371 -11.88 -19.45 -12.22
CA ALA A 371 -11.42 -18.17 -12.73
C ALA A 371 -11.22 -17.13 -11.62
N GLY A 372 -11.70 -17.37 -10.40
CA GLY A 372 -11.73 -16.37 -9.33
C GLY A 372 -12.65 -15.19 -9.66
N ALA A 373 -13.65 -15.39 -10.52
CA ALA A 373 -14.48 -14.31 -11.04
C ALA A 373 -15.91 -14.39 -10.48
N MET A 374 -16.48 -13.22 -10.20
CA MET A 374 -17.86 -13.06 -9.73
C MET A 374 -18.57 -11.95 -10.51
N ARG A 375 -19.82 -12.19 -10.88
CA ARG A 375 -20.69 -11.20 -11.52
C ARG A 375 -21.79 -10.79 -10.56
N PHE A 376 -21.99 -9.48 -10.48
CA PHE A 376 -22.97 -8.87 -9.60
C PHE A 376 -24.02 -8.10 -10.40
N GLU A 377 -25.20 -7.95 -9.80
CA GLU A 377 -26.23 -7.00 -10.17
C GLU A 377 -26.24 -5.85 -9.16
N MET A 378 -26.40 -4.61 -9.66
CA MET A 378 -26.52 -3.43 -8.80
C MET A 378 -27.91 -3.36 -8.18
N LEU A 379 -27.99 -3.26 -6.85
CA LEU A 379 -29.27 -3.05 -6.14
C LEU A 379 -29.46 -1.62 -5.65
N THR A 380 -28.37 -0.87 -5.49
CA THR A 380 -28.43 0.53 -5.08
C THR A 380 -28.81 1.43 -6.25
N ASP A 381 -29.79 2.29 -6.05
CA ASP A 381 -30.19 3.30 -7.04
C ASP A 381 -29.04 4.28 -7.35
N PRO A 382 -28.93 4.76 -8.61
CA PRO A 382 -27.91 5.73 -8.97
C PRO A 382 -28.15 7.06 -8.25
N LYS A 383 -27.09 7.67 -7.74
CA LYS A 383 -27.16 8.95 -7.00
C LYS A 383 -26.89 10.15 -7.92
N PRO A 384 -27.38 11.35 -7.60
CA PRO A 384 -26.96 12.57 -8.31
C PRO A 384 -25.44 12.77 -8.21
N LEU A 385 -24.76 12.98 -9.34
CA LEU A 385 -23.32 13.21 -9.36
C LEU A 385 -22.98 14.71 -9.54
N PRO A 386 -22.05 15.27 -8.74
CA PRO A 386 -21.59 16.64 -8.91
C PRO A 386 -20.78 16.76 -10.20
N GLY A 387 -21.41 17.23 -11.27
CA GLY A 387 -20.78 17.40 -12.59
C GLY A 387 -21.72 17.25 -13.80
N SER A 388 -22.96 16.81 -13.60
CA SER A 388 -23.83 16.28 -14.66
C SER A 388 -24.39 17.26 -15.72
N LYS A 389 -23.84 18.48 -15.91
CA LYS A 389 -24.42 19.42 -16.90
C LYS A 389 -23.55 19.87 -18.07
N ARG A 390 -22.23 19.63 -18.13
CA ARG A 390 -21.46 20.04 -19.31
C ARG A 390 -20.24 19.15 -19.57
N SER A 391 -20.32 18.36 -20.64
CA SER A 391 -19.15 17.93 -21.40
C SER A 391 -18.26 19.16 -21.70
N PHE A 392 -17.13 19.27 -21.02
CA PHE A 392 -16.15 20.34 -21.25
C PHE A 392 -15.57 20.30 -22.67
N HIS A 393 -15.70 19.18 -23.38
CA HIS A 393 -15.27 19.03 -24.77
C HIS A 393 -16.22 19.68 -25.80
N LYS A 394 -17.50 19.93 -25.48
CA LYS A 394 -18.43 20.62 -26.40
C LYS A 394 -18.48 22.14 -26.23
N ALA A 395 -17.95 22.70 -25.14
CA ALA A 395 -18.01 24.14 -24.89
C ALA A 395 -16.97 24.97 -25.69
N LYS A 396 -15.81 24.39 -26.04
CA LYS A 396 -14.78 25.11 -26.83
C LYS A 396 -15.10 25.21 -28.33
N GLY A 397 -16.03 24.40 -28.86
CA GLY A 397 -16.36 24.37 -30.29
C GLY A 397 -17.38 25.41 -30.75
N ARG A 398 -18.16 26.02 -29.84
CA ARG A 398 -19.28 26.90 -30.21
C ARG A 398 -19.08 28.39 -29.94
N ALA A 399 -18.03 28.78 -29.21
CA ALA A 399 -17.75 30.18 -28.89
C ALA A 399 -16.97 30.95 -29.99
N ARG A 400 -16.63 30.31 -31.13
CA ARG A 400 -15.89 30.96 -32.24
C ARG A 400 -16.71 31.16 -33.53
N ALA A 401 -17.99 30.84 -33.54
CA ALA A 401 -18.85 30.95 -34.73
C ALA A 401 -20.07 31.85 -34.51
N SER A 402 -19.88 33.07 -33.99
CA SER A 402 -20.91 34.12 -34.05
C SER A 402 -20.34 35.52 -33.77
N GLN A 403 -19.38 35.96 -34.58
CA GLN A 403 -19.11 37.40 -34.75
C GLN A 403 -18.90 37.71 -36.23
N SER A 404 -19.98 37.59 -37.00
CA SER A 404 -20.09 38.29 -38.28
C SER A 404 -20.28 39.79 -37.99
N ARG A 405 -19.23 40.58 -38.23
CA ARG A 405 -19.28 42.05 -38.20
C ARG A 405 -20.29 42.57 -39.24
N PRO A 406 -21.18 43.53 -38.91
CA PRO A 406 -21.88 44.30 -39.91
C PRO A 406 -20.94 45.36 -40.50
N GLY A 407 -20.90 45.44 -41.83
CA GLY A 407 -20.08 46.40 -42.56
C GLY A 407 -20.59 47.84 -42.41
N SER A 408 -19.66 48.76 -42.13
CA SER A 408 -19.90 50.20 -42.27
C SER A 408 -19.33 50.69 -43.61
N ARG A 409 -20.23 51.20 -44.45
CA ARG A 409 -19.96 52.00 -45.64
C ARG A 409 -19.36 53.36 -45.28
N GLY A 410 -18.47 53.84 -46.16
CA GLY A 410 -18.21 55.25 -46.45
C GLY A 410 -16.83 55.73 -45.95
N ARG A 411 -16.08 56.58 -46.65
CA ARG A 411 -16.23 57.25 -47.95
C ARG A 411 -14.87 57.94 -48.23
N ARG A 412 -14.46 57.97 -49.51
CA ARG A 412 -13.40 58.78 -50.16
C ARG A 412 -12.87 60.01 -49.38
N ARG A 413 -11.54 60.17 -49.35
CA ARG A 413 -10.77 61.02 -50.28
C ARG A 413 -9.29 60.63 -50.28
#